data_AF-A0A6P1QSK9-F1
#
_entry.id   AF-A0A6P1QSK9-F1
#
_cell.length_a   1.000
_cell.length_b   1.000
_cell.length_c   1.000
_cell.angle_alpha   90.00
_cell.angle_beta   90.00
_cell.angle_gamma   90.00
#
_symmetry.space_group_name_H-M   'P 1'
#
loop_
_entity.id
_entity.type
_entity.pdbx_description
1 polymer ?
#
loop_
_entity_poly.entity_id
_entity_poly.type
_entity_poly.pdbx_seq_one_letter_code
_entity_poly.pdbx_strand_id
1 'polypeptide(L)'
;MKLSLLLAISLPIAFYAQEKTADQVKKEEYPNTFSSGSANVSKFTNQSRSFNDWAISAGGGTALMSYGDLTSFYDGKIDFGWNAYLSVDKQITHTFGLSLQYQTGKTNQKALLKEEYGVAKAWSKYNQISLLGDINLTNLLRRVDNNSAYKWALHGYAGIGLMSYKTYLEDSSKRWNNPFSLEQDFDFASFFFQTGVGVKYNLSRRLDLEARAMYVITGDDEFDGGGEQSGLVLGTPRQADNPYNYIKKNTSDNYFTVNIGVSAKLGKHNTHLAWFDPLQDVYYRTALLENKIGEVYVCEKGDKDRDGVCDDWDRQLDTPFWARVDGAGVALDIDLDGVIDLYDKCVTVPGVPENKGCPLGTEIPQKK
;
A
#
# COMPACT_ATOMS: atom_id res chain seq x y z
N MET A 1 -26.53 31.84 -2.73
CA MET A 1 -25.49 31.68 -1.69
C MET A 1 -24.14 31.50 -2.39
N LYS A 2 -23.49 32.56 -2.90
CA LYS A 2 -22.43 33.37 -2.25
C LYS A 2 -21.42 32.57 -1.41
N LEU A 3 -20.36 32.12 -2.08
CA LEU A 3 -18.94 32.22 -1.67
C LEU A 3 -18.55 31.78 -0.25
N SER A 4 -19.12 30.69 0.28
CA SER A 4 -18.63 30.04 1.51
C SER A 4 -18.18 28.58 1.31
N LEU A 5 -18.28 28.05 0.09
CA LEU A 5 -18.03 26.62 -0.21
C LEU A 5 -16.55 26.25 -0.45
N LEU A 6 -15.63 27.22 -0.42
CA LEU A 6 -14.19 26.99 -0.65
C LEU A 6 -13.37 26.78 0.62
N LEU A 7 -13.95 26.95 1.80
CA LEU A 7 -13.22 26.83 3.08
C LEU A 7 -13.30 25.43 3.74
N ALA A 8 -14.13 24.52 3.22
CA ALA A 8 -14.26 23.16 3.76
C ALA A 8 -13.35 22.12 3.07
N ILE A 9 -12.64 22.51 2.00
CA ILE A 9 -11.68 21.64 1.28
C ILE A 9 -10.23 21.98 1.66
N SER A 10 -9.98 23.06 2.40
CA SER A 10 -8.67 23.35 2.99
C SER A 10 -8.52 22.67 4.34
N LEU A 11 -8.36 21.35 4.34
CA LEU A 11 -7.53 20.70 5.37
C LEU A 11 -6.09 20.77 4.83
N PRO A 12 -5.28 21.78 5.22
CA PRO A 12 -3.86 21.57 5.18
C PRO A 12 -3.61 20.51 6.25
N ILE A 13 -3.53 19.24 5.85
CA ILE A 13 -2.74 18.29 6.61
C ILE A 13 -1.32 18.81 6.47
N ALA A 14 -0.99 19.71 7.39
CA ALA A 14 0.35 20.15 7.70
C ALA A 14 1.14 18.92 8.12
N PHE A 15 1.62 18.15 7.14
CA PHE A 15 2.72 17.20 7.31
C PHE A 15 4.02 18.00 7.55
N TYR A 16 4.06 18.79 8.63
CA TYR A 16 5.27 19.44 9.15
C TYR A 16 6.07 18.47 10.03
N ALA A 17 6.00 17.16 9.76
CA ALA A 17 6.71 16.15 10.56
C ALA A 17 8.11 15.80 10.01
N GLN A 18 8.53 16.32 8.84
CA GLN A 18 9.79 15.91 8.20
C GLN A 18 10.65 17.09 7.69
N GLU A 19 10.81 18.13 8.50
CA GLU A 19 11.78 19.21 8.23
C GLU A 19 13.19 18.94 8.78
N LYS A 20 13.49 17.71 9.21
CA LYS A 20 14.86 17.34 9.61
C LYS A 20 15.55 16.63 8.45
N THR A 21 16.37 17.38 7.72
CA THR A 21 17.32 16.86 6.74
C THR A 21 18.39 16.01 7.42
N ALA A 22 19.02 15.09 6.66
CA ALA A 22 20.17 14.30 7.11
C ALA A 22 21.30 15.15 7.71
N ASP A 23 21.47 16.40 7.25
CA ASP A 23 22.48 17.34 7.77
C ASP A 23 22.23 17.84 9.20
N GLN A 24 21.00 17.71 9.73
CA GLN A 24 20.65 18.11 11.11
C GLN A 24 20.63 16.93 12.09
N VAL A 25 20.73 15.69 11.60
CA VAL A 25 20.93 14.52 12.46
C VAL A 25 22.42 14.46 12.78
N LYS A 26 22.83 15.19 13.83
CA LYS A 26 24.18 15.10 14.39
C LYS A 26 24.52 13.62 14.59
N LYS A 27 25.71 13.21 14.13
CA LYS A 27 26.28 11.86 14.22
C LYS A 27 26.34 11.23 15.64
N GLU A 28 25.90 11.95 16.67
CA GLU A 28 26.04 11.54 18.08
C GLU A 28 24.73 10.99 18.70
N GLU A 29 23.59 11.06 18.00
CA GLU A 29 22.33 10.48 18.50
C GLU A 29 21.98 9.20 17.73
N TYR A 30 22.41 8.07 18.30
CA TYR A 30 21.97 6.69 18.00
C TYR A 30 20.43 6.58 17.89
N PRO A 31 19.87 5.53 17.24
CA PRO A 31 18.56 5.60 16.59
C PRO A 31 17.46 6.09 17.52
N ASN A 32 16.88 7.24 17.18
CA ASN A 32 15.67 7.74 17.82
C ASN A 32 14.43 7.08 17.19
N THR A 33 13.28 7.22 17.85
CA THR A 33 11.99 6.64 17.41
C THR A 33 11.51 7.09 16.02
N PHE A 34 12.24 7.99 15.35
CA PHE A 34 11.89 8.57 14.05
C PHE A 34 12.94 8.31 12.96
N SER A 35 14.04 7.61 13.24
CA SER A 35 15.14 7.35 12.31
C SER A 35 15.60 5.91 12.35
N SER A 36 15.72 5.28 11.18
CA SER A 36 16.31 3.94 11.04
C SER A 36 17.84 3.92 11.17
N GLY A 37 18.49 5.07 11.38
CA GLY A 37 19.95 5.20 11.38
C GLY A 37 20.59 5.04 9.99
N SER A 38 19.77 4.99 8.92
CA SER A 38 20.27 4.90 7.54
C SER A 38 21.07 6.15 7.16
N ALA A 39 22.27 5.97 6.59
CA ALA A 39 23.02 7.07 5.97
C ALA A 39 22.35 7.60 4.69
N ASN A 40 21.41 6.83 4.11
CA ASN A 40 20.63 7.20 2.95
C ASN A 40 19.23 7.66 3.38
N VAL A 41 19.11 8.90 3.85
CA VAL A 41 17.82 9.56 4.08
C VAL A 41 17.58 10.55 2.93
N SER A 42 16.51 10.35 2.16
CA SER A 42 16.08 11.28 1.12
C SER A 42 14.88 12.10 1.58
N LYS A 43 14.76 13.35 1.08
CA LYS A 43 13.57 14.16 1.34
C LYS A 43 12.35 13.48 0.71
N PHE A 44 11.25 13.38 1.45
CA PHE A 44 9.96 12.86 0.97
C PHE A 44 9.38 13.77 -0.11
N THR A 45 9.86 13.57 -1.34
CA THR A 45 9.52 14.34 -2.53
C THR A 45 9.08 13.40 -3.64
N ASN A 46 8.39 13.92 -4.66
CA ASN A 46 7.99 13.12 -5.82
C ASN A 46 9.19 12.50 -6.57
N GLN A 47 10.38 13.08 -6.44
CA GLN A 47 11.62 12.55 -7.03
C GLN A 47 12.15 11.31 -6.30
N SER A 48 11.91 11.21 -4.98
CA SER A 48 12.33 10.07 -4.14
C SER A 48 11.44 8.83 -4.25
N ARG A 49 10.28 8.94 -4.94
CA ARG A 49 9.34 7.82 -5.07
C ARG A 49 9.99 6.67 -5.84
N SER A 50 9.81 5.45 -5.35
CA SER A 50 10.29 4.23 -6.02
C SER A 50 9.19 3.49 -6.79
N PHE A 51 7.92 3.85 -6.56
CA PHE A 51 6.76 3.14 -7.08
C PHE A 51 5.76 4.08 -7.73
N ASN A 52 5.01 3.55 -8.70
CA ASN A 52 3.78 4.18 -9.16
C ASN A 52 2.71 3.97 -8.08
N ASP A 53 1.89 4.97 -7.83
CA ASP A 53 0.94 4.99 -6.73
C ASP A 53 -0.40 5.64 -7.13
N TRP A 54 -0.59 5.89 -8.41
CA TRP A 54 -1.82 6.39 -9.01
C TRP A 54 -2.30 5.41 -10.07
N ALA A 55 -3.63 5.25 -10.18
CA ALA A 55 -4.27 4.53 -11.25
C ALA A 55 -5.60 5.19 -11.66
N ILE A 56 -6.05 4.89 -12.87
CA ILE A 56 -7.41 5.19 -13.33
C ILE A 56 -8.09 3.87 -13.63
N SER A 57 -9.21 3.60 -12.97
CA SER A 57 -9.98 2.37 -13.19
C SER A 57 -11.31 2.67 -13.83
N ALA A 58 -11.71 1.86 -14.80
CA ALA A 58 -13.01 1.95 -15.43
C ALA A 58 -13.58 0.54 -15.64
N GLY A 59 -14.88 0.39 -15.48
CA GLY A 59 -15.53 -0.91 -15.66
C GLY A 59 -17.04 -0.80 -15.70
N GLY A 60 -17.69 -1.95 -15.92
CA GLY A 60 -19.13 -2.03 -15.95
C GLY A 60 -19.63 -3.45 -15.79
N GLY A 61 -20.93 -3.57 -15.58
CA GLY A 61 -21.59 -4.83 -15.34
C GLY A 61 -23.05 -4.64 -14.99
N THR A 62 -23.55 -5.37 -13.99
CA THR A 62 -24.97 -5.36 -13.62
C THR A 62 -25.21 -4.66 -12.29
N ALA A 63 -26.41 -4.15 -12.11
CA ALA A 63 -26.96 -3.64 -10.86
C ALA A 63 -28.27 -4.38 -10.57
N LEU A 64 -28.38 -4.99 -9.39
CA LEU A 64 -29.49 -5.85 -9.01
C LEU A 64 -30.03 -5.40 -7.65
N MET A 65 -31.28 -4.95 -7.65
CA MET A 65 -32.02 -4.60 -6.44
C MET A 65 -32.27 -5.87 -5.63
N SER A 66 -31.58 -5.98 -4.50
CA SER A 66 -31.60 -7.17 -3.64
C SER A 66 -32.50 -7.04 -2.43
N TYR A 67 -32.75 -5.81 -2.00
CA TYR A 67 -33.50 -5.52 -0.80
C TYR A 67 -34.32 -4.25 -1.05
N GLY A 68 -35.64 -4.36 -0.97
CA GLY A 68 -36.59 -3.28 -1.13
C GLY A 68 -38.01 -3.86 -1.13
N ASP A 69 -38.99 -3.03 -1.41
CA ASP A 69 -40.36 -3.42 -1.74
C ASP A 69 -40.43 -4.10 -3.11
N LEU A 70 -39.76 -3.49 -4.10
CA LEU A 70 -39.56 -4.02 -5.43
C LEU A 70 -38.13 -4.54 -5.54
N THR A 71 -37.96 -5.75 -6.07
CA THR A 71 -36.62 -6.35 -6.24
C THR A 71 -36.37 -6.81 -7.67
N SER A 72 -35.09 -6.97 -8.03
CA SER A 72 -34.69 -7.55 -9.32
C SER A 72 -34.94 -9.06 -9.39
N PHE A 73 -35.35 -9.69 -8.29
CA PHE A 73 -35.58 -11.13 -8.19
C PHE A 73 -37.08 -11.40 -8.05
N TYR A 74 -37.74 -11.69 -9.17
CA TYR A 74 -39.18 -11.87 -9.21
C TYR A 74 -39.55 -13.13 -9.99
N ASP A 75 -40.42 -13.97 -9.41
CA ASP A 75 -40.94 -15.20 -10.04
C ASP A 75 -39.83 -16.13 -10.58
N GLY A 76 -38.78 -16.34 -9.76
CA GLY A 76 -37.62 -17.16 -10.11
C GLY A 76 -36.74 -16.62 -11.25
N LYS A 77 -36.98 -15.39 -11.71
CA LYS A 77 -36.21 -14.71 -12.76
C LYS A 77 -35.48 -13.49 -12.20
N ILE A 78 -34.44 -13.08 -12.92
CA ILE A 78 -33.62 -11.90 -12.60
C ILE A 78 -33.87 -10.84 -13.67
N ASP A 79 -34.33 -9.67 -13.24
CA ASP A 79 -34.43 -8.48 -14.07
C ASP A 79 -33.12 -7.68 -13.97
N PHE A 80 -32.22 -7.92 -14.93
CA PHE A 80 -30.89 -7.33 -14.93
C PHE A 80 -30.94 -5.82 -15.16
N GLY A 81 -30.36 -5.07 -14.23
CA GLY A 81 -29.91 -3.70 -14.44
C GLY A 81 -28.49 -3.64 -15.01
N TRP A 82 -27.97 -2.43 -15.19
CA TRP A 82 -26.60 -2.18 -15.62
C TRP A 82 -25.91 -1.17 -14.72
N ASN A 83 -24.59 -1.28 -14.61
CA ASN A 83 -23.73 -0.39 -13.83
C ASN A 83 -22.47 -0.05 -14.63
N ALA A 84 -21.96 1.16 -14.49
CA ALA A 84 -20.67 1.59 -15.01
C ALA A 84 -19.99 2.52 -14.01
N TYR A 85 -18.67 2.40 -13.89
CA TYR A 85 -17.88 3.24 -13.00
C TYR A 85 -16.60 3.73 -13.65
N LEU A 86 -16.14 4.87 -13.15
CA LEU A 86 -14.83 5.45 -13.39
C LEU A 86 -14.26 5.91 -12.04
N SER A 87 -13.03 5.53 -11.73
CA SER A 87 -12.35 5.97 -10.51
C SER A 87 -10.93 6.44 -10.76
N VAL A 88 -10.50 7.39 -9.93
CA VAL A 88 -9.09 7.77 -9.78
C VAL A 88 -8.64 7.20 -8.44
N ASP A 89 -7.64 6.33 -8.50
CA ASP A 89 -7.18 5.54 -7.37
C ASP A 89 -5.80 6.00 -6.95
N LYS A 90 -5.63 6.19 -5.65
CA LYS A 90 -4.37 6.54 -5.00
C LYS A 90 -3.97 5.44 -4.03
N GLN A 91 -2.86 4.77 -4.30
CA GLN A 91 -2.27 3.87 -3.34
C GLN A 91 -1.49 4.67 -2.29
N ILE A 92 -1.84 4.53 -1.01
CA ILE A 92 -1.18 5.23 0.11
C ILE A 92 -0.03 4.39 0.65
N THR A 93 -0.25 3.08 0.80
CA THR A 93 0.74 2.09 1.23
C THR A 93 0.62 0.83 0.36
N HIS A 94 1.51 -0.16 0.51
CA HIS A 94 1.37 -1.45 -0.20
C HIS A 94 0.02 -2.16 0.08
N THR A 95 -0.65 -1.82 1.17
CA THR A 95 -1.92 -2.42 1.61
C THR A 95 -3.13 -1.50 1.44
N PHE A 96 -2.99 -0.21 1.73
CA PHE A 96 -4.11 0.73 1.78
C PHE A 96 -4.10 1.70 0.59
N GLY A 97 -5.26 1.86 -0.03
CA GLY A 97 -5.53 2.82 -1.09
C GLY A 97 -6.81 3.61 -0.83
N LEU A 98 -6.99 4.67 -1.62
CA LEU A 98 -8.14 5.55 -1.59
C LEU A 98 -8.58 5.83 -3.03
N SER A 99 -9.88 5.76 -3.30
CA SER A 99 -10.43 5.92 -4.64
C SER A 99 -11.55 6.96 -4.64
N LEU A 100 -11.43 7.96 -5.51
CA LEU A 100 -12.55 8.82 -5.85
C LEU A 100 -13.27 8.20 -7.05
N GLN A 101 -14.53 7.83 -6.87
CA GLN A 101 -15.30 7.09 -7.87
C GLN A 101 -16.56 7.86 -8.28
N TYR A 102 -16.77 7.97 -9.58
CA TYR A 102 -18.07 8.23 -10.17
C TYR A 102 -18.68 6.92 -10.67
N GLN A 103 -19.95 6.70 -10.36
CA GLN A 103 -20.69 5.51 -10.77
C GLN A 103 -22.07 5.93 -11.30
N THR A 104 -22.54 5.27 -12.35
CA THR A 104 -23.89 5.45 -12.89
C THR A 104 -24.47 4.11 -13.33
N GLY A 105 -25.78 3.98 -13.27
CA GLY A 105 -26.43 2.76 -13.65
C GLY A 105 -27.93 2.85 -13.62
N LYS A 106 -28.56 1.71 -13.84
CA LYS A 106 -30.00 1.52 -13.77
C LYS A 106 -30.30 0.16 -13.16
N THR A 107 -31.07 0.11 -12.07
CA THR A 107 -31.68 -1.12 -11.57
C THR A 107 -33.02 -1.36 -12.27
N ASN A 108 -33.43 -2.62 -12.37
CA ASN A 108 -34.78 -2.99 -12.80
C ASN A 108 -35.39 -3.89 -11.73
N GLN A 109 -36.62 -3.62 -11.35
CA GLN A 109 -37.26 -4.34 -10.24
C GLN A 109 -38.76 -4.50 -10.48
N LYS A 110 -39.36 -5.47 -9.81
CA LYS A 110 -40.78 -5.80 -9.93
C LYS A 110 -41.37 -6.13 -8.56
N ALA A 111 -42.67 -5.90 -8.44
CA ALA A 111 -43.48 -6.45 -7.37
C ALA A 111 -44.91 -6.65 -7.85
N LEU A 112 -45.65 -7.46 -7.09
CA LEU A 112 -47.08 -7.62 -7.24
C LEU A 112 -47.74 -7.11 -5.97
N LEU A 113 -48.46 -6.01 -6.07
CA LEU A 113 -49.23 -5.47 -4.95
C LEU A 113 -50.59 -6.18 -4.83
N LYS A 114 -51.32 -6.28 -5.94
CA LYS A 114 -52.59 -6.99 -6.06
C LYS A 114 -52.73 -7.60 -7.46
N GLU A 115 -53.38 -8.74 -7.56
CA GLU A 115 -53.58 -9.44 -8.83
C GLU A 115 -54.25 -8.55 -9.90
N GLU A 116 -55.22 -7.73 -9.49
CA GLU A 116 -55.94 -6.79 -10.36
C GLU A 116 -55.05 -5.74 -11.03
N TYR A 117 -53.90 -5.39 -10.44
CA TYR A 117 -52.99 -4.38 -10.96
C TYR A 117 -51.90 -5.00 -11.83
N GLY A 118 -51.83 -6.33 -11.90
CA GLY A 118 -50.73 -7.03 -12.55
C GLY A 118 -49.38 -6.78 -11.88
N VAL A 119 -48.34 -7.34 -12.47
CA VAL A 119 -46.96 -7.19 -11.97
C VAL A 119 -46.45 -5.80 -12.34
N ALA A 120 -46.18 -4.98 -11.33
CA ALA A 120 -45.55 -3.69 -11.51
C ALA A 120 -44.11 -3.85 -11.99
N LYS A 121 -43.70 -2.93 -12.87
CA LYS A 121 -42.32 -2.80 -13.32
C LYS A 121 -41.82 -1.44 -12.87
N ALA A 122 -40.69 -1.45 -12.17
CA ALA A 122 -40.02 -0.24 -11.80
C ALA A 122 -38.54 -0.28 -12.18
N TRP A 123 -37.94 0.90 -12.25
CA TRP A 123 -36.52 1.05 -12.45
C TRP A 123 -36.01 2.29 -11.75
N SER A 124 -34.73 2.26 -11.41
CA SER A 124 -34.07 3.36 -10.70
C SER A 124 -32.77 3.67 -11.41
N LYS A 125 -32.70 4.85 -12.04
CA LYS A 125 -31.49 5.33 -12.73
C LYS A 125 -30.74 6.24 -11.79
N TYR A 126 -29.48 5.92 -11.51
CA TYR A 126 -28.70 6.61 -10.49
C TYR A 126 -27.39 7.18 -11.01
N ASN A 127 -26.91 8.22 -10.33
CA ASN A 127 -25.57 8.78 -10.45
C ASN A 127 -24.99 8.92 -9.05
N GLN A 128 -23.71 8.58 -8.89
CA GLN A 128 -23.06 8.50 -7.59
C GLN A 128 -21.67 9.08 -7.68
N ILE A 129 -21.30 9.86 -6.68
CA ILE A 129 -19.92 10.28 -6.43
C ILE A 129 -19.57 9.79 -5.04
N SER A 130 -18.47 9.06 -4.92
CA SER A 130 -18.10 8.40 -3.67
C SER A 130 -16.59 8.41 -3.44
N LEU A 131 -16.25 8.35 -2.15
CA LEU A 131 -14.91 8.10 -1.67
C LEU A 131 -14.84 6.69 -1.09
N LEU A 132 -13.94 5.87 -1.62
CA LEU A 132 -13.76 4.47 -1.24
C LEU A 132 -12.37 4.27 -0.62
N GLY A 133 -12.32 3.61 0.53
CA GLY A 133 -11.10 2.94 0.99
C GLY A 133 -10.93 1.61 0.27
N ASP A 134 -9.70 1.32 -0.18
CA ASP A 134 -9.28 0.06 -0.79
C ASP A 134 -8.26 -0.62 0.15
N ILE A 135 -8.56 -1.83 0.61
CA ILE A 135 -7.64 -2.66 1.40
C ILE A 135 -7.23 -3.86 0.54
N ASN A 136 -5.95 -3.93 0.17
CA ASN A 136 -5.34 -5.10 -0.45
C ASN A 136 -5.12 -6.19 0.60
N LEU A 137 -6.10 -7.07 0.74
CA LEU A 137 -6.11 -8.18 1.68
C LEU A 137 -5.02 -9.21 1.38
N THR A 138 -4.64 -9.38 0.11
CA THR A 138 -3.54 -10.28 -0.27
C THR A 138 -2.21 -9.82 0.29
N ASN A 139 -1.92 -8.51 0.26
CA ASN A 139 -0.71 -7.97 0.87
C ASN A 139 -0.81 -7.91 2.41
N LEU A 140 -1.99 -7.56 2.95
CA LEU A 140 -2.21 -7.50 4.40
C LEU A 140 -2.04 -8.85 5.10
N LEU A 141 -2.58 -9.91 4.50
CA LEU A 141 -2.62 -11.26 5.06
C LEU A 141 -1.50 -12.14 4.49
N ARG A 142 -0.51 -11.53 3.84
CA ARG A 142 0.58 -12.27 3.22
C ARG A 142 1.42 -12.96 4.30
N ARG A 143 1.56 -14.28 4.14
CA ARG A 143 2.44 -15.08 5.00
C ARG A 143 3.90 -14.77 4.73
N VAL A 144 4.68 -14.67 5.80
CA VAL A 144 6.12 -14.33 5.76
C VAL A 144 6.98 -15.42 5.14
N ASP A 145 6.53 -16.67 5.18
CA ASP A 145 7.23 -17.84 4.63
C ASP A 145 6.89 -18.11 3.16
N ASN A 146 6.06 -17.27 2.54
CA ASN A 146 5.57 -17.48 1.19
C ASN A 146 6.23 -16.56 0.15
N ASN A 147 7.14 -17.17 -0.61
CA ASN A 147 7.93 -16.51 -1.66
C ASN A 147 7.23 -16.48 -3.05
N SER A 148 5.96 -16.87 -3.14
CA SER A 148 5.26 -16.97 -4.44
C SER A 148 5.01 -15.59 -5.06
N ALA A 149 5.23 -15.47 -6.36
CA ALA A 149 4.88 -14.26 -7.11
C ALA A 149 3.38 -14.28 -7.45
N TYR A 150 2.58 -13.53 -6.70
CA TYR A 150 1.15 -13.38 -6.97
C TYR A 150 0.91 -12.45 -8.14
N LYS A 151 0.16 -12.94 -9.14
CA LYS A 151 -0.40 -12.09 -10.21
C LYS A 151 -1.83 -11.67 -9.93
N TRP A 152 -2.40 -12.03 -8.78
CA TRP A 152 -3.73 -11.59 -8.37
C TRP A 152 -3.70 -11.08 -6.93
N ALA A 153 -4.64 -10.21 -6.60
CA ALA A 153 -4.83 -9.66 -5.27
C ALA A 153 -6.32 -9.57 -4.94
N LEU A 154 -6.66 -9.92 -3.70
CA LEU A 154 -7.98 -9.73 -3.11
C LEU A 154 -8.04 -8.35 -2.47
N HIS A 155 -9.15 -7.66 -2.71
CA HIS A 155 -9.41 -6.32 -2.24
C HIS A 155 -10.72 -6.27 -1.46
N GLY A 156 -10.71 -5.52 -0.36
CA GLY A 156 -11.91 -5.11 0.36
C GLY A 156 -12.15 -3.63 0.15
N TYR A 157 -13.41 -3.27 -0.12
CA TYR A 157 -13.84 -1.89 -0.34
C TYR A 157 -14.86 -1.47 0.70
N ALA A 158 -14.75 -0.24 1.17
CA ALA A 158 -15.77 0.41 1.97
C ALA A 158 -15.72 1.92 1.72
N GLY A 159 -16.88 2.57 1.66
CA GLY A 159 -16.91 4.00 1.44
C GLY A 159 -18.28 4.61 1.53
N ILE A 160 -18.29 5.92 1.34
CA ILE A 160 -19.46 6.77 1.45
C ILE A 160 -19.53 7.69 0.23
N GLY A 161 -20.73 8.13 -0.11
CA GLY A 161 -20.91 9.06 -1.21
C GLY A 161 -22.25 9.76 -1.17
N LEU A 162 -22.45 10.59 -2.19
CA LEU A 162 -23.73 11.20 -2.50
C LEU A 162 -24.29 10.55 -3.74
N MET A 163 -25.61 10.36 -3.77
CA MET A 163 -26.30 9.82 -4.93
C MET A 163 -27.44 10.74 -5.39
N SER A 164 -27.65 10.78 -6.69
CA SER A 164 -28.90 11.26 -7.27
C SER A 164 -29.55 10.10 -8.01
N TYR A 165 -30.86 10.07 -8.04
CA TYR A 165 -31.58 9.02 -8.73
C TYR A 165 -32.93 9.48 -9.24
N LYS A 166 -33.39 8.81 -10.30
CA LYS A 166 -34.72 8.95 -10.85
C LYS A 166 -35.37 7.58 -10.87
N THR A 167 -36.53 7.46 -10.25
CA THR A 167 -37.32 6.23 -10.26
C THR A 167 -38.50 6.35 -11.20
N TYR A 168 -38.99 5.19 -11.61
CA TYR A 168 -40.20 5.05 -12.39
C TYR A 168 -40.89 3.77 -11.95
N LEU A 169 -42.21 3.81 -11.80
CA LEU A 169 -43.03 2.65 -11.52
C LEU A 169 -44.25 2.66 -12.44
N GLU A 170 -44.55 1.52 -13.05
CA GLU A 170 -45.74 1.32 -13.86
C GLU A 170 -46.38 -0.04 -13.58
N ASP A 171 -47.69 -0.03 -13.32
CA ASP A 171 -48.52 -1.23 -13.24
C ASP A 171 -49.71 -1.18 -14.22
N SER A 172 -50.58 -2.18 -14.22
CA SER A 172 -51.75 -2.26 -15.11
C SER A 172 -52.96 -1.44 -14.63
N SER A 173 -52.87 -0.82 -13.44
CA SER A 173 -53.94 0.00 -12.88
C SER A 173 -53.95 1.40 -13.51
N LYS A 174 -55.04 2.16 -13.38
CA LYS A 174 -55.10 3.59 -13.77
C LYS A 174 -55.27 4.49 -12.54
N ARG A 175 -54.54 4.19 -11.47
CA ARG A 175 -54.66 4.86 -10.16
C ARG A 175 -53.76 6.09 -10.05
N TRP A 176 -53.89 6.77 -8.90
CA TRP A 176 -53.61 8.18 -8.58
C TRP A 176 -52.34 8.80 -9.15
N ASN A 177 -51.29 8.03 -9.44
CA ASN A 177 -50.06 8.50 -10.09
C ASN A 177 -49.41 7.42 -10.96
N ASN A 178 -50.15 6.61 -11.72
CA ASN A 178 -49.56 5.60 -12.62
C ASN A 178 -49.47 6.13 -14.08
N PRO A 179 -48.28 6.23 -14.70
CA PRO A 179 -46.96 5.87 -14.17
C PRO A 179 -46.42 6.88 -13.16
N PHE A 180 -45.77 6.36 -12.12
CA PHE A 180 -45.19 7.16 -11.04
C PHE A 180 -43.71 7.41 -11.34
N SER A 181 -43.22 8.60 -10.99
CA SER A 181 -41.78 8.88 -11.03
C SER A 181 -41.38 9.82 -9.91
N LEU A 182 -40.27 9.53 -9.26
CA LEU A 182 -39.62 10.38 -8.27
C LEU A 182 -38.22 10.76 -8.78
N GLU A 183 -37.78 11.97 -8.44
CA GLU A 183 -36.43 12.44 -8.74
C GLU A 183 -35.81 13.00 -7.46
N GLN A 184 -34.67 12.42 -7.09
CA GLN A 184 -33.85 12.85 -5.97
C GLN A 184 -32.54 13.41 -6.55
N ASP A 185 -32.35 14.71 -6.38
CA ASP A 185 -31.13 15.40 -6.77
C ASP A 185 -29.98 15.14 -5.78
N PHE A 186 -28.76 15.50 -6.18
CA PHE A 186 -27.62 15.48 -5.26
C PHE A 186 -27.83 16.50 -4.14
N ASP A 187 -27.99 16.00 -2.91
CA ASP A 187 -28.10 16.82 -1.72
C ASP A 187 -27.41 16.16 -0.52
N PHE A 188 -27.18 16.91 0.55
CA PHE A 188 -26.66 16.37 1.80
C PHE A 188 -27.59 15.32 2.44
N ALA A 189 -28.85 15.22 2.02
CA ALA A 189 -29.74 14.15 2.47
C ALA A 189 -29.52 12.82 1.71
N SER A 190 -28.89 12.84 0.53
CA SER A 190 -28.75 11.66 -0.33
C SER A 190 -27.44 10.89 -0.12
N PHE A 191 -27.04 10.77 1.14
CA PHE A 191 -25.86 9.98 1.51
C PHE A 191 -26.13 8.49 1.35
N PHE A 192 -25.17 7.79 0.77
CA PHE A 192 -25.20 6.34 0.69
C PHE A 192 -23.89 5.75 1.21
N PHE A 193 -23.99 4.50 1.66
CA PHE A 193 -22.84 3.70 2.05
C PHE A 193 -22.65 2.58 1.04
N GLN A 194 -21.41 2.21 0.78
CA GLN A 194 -21.12 1.03 -0.03
C GLN A 194 -19.96 0.24 0.55
N THR A 195 -20.05 -1.07 0.39
CA THR A 195 -18.99 -2.00 0.76
C THR A 195 -18.92 -3.11 -0.26
N GLY A 196 -17.76 -3.71 -0.42
CA GLY A 196 -17.62 -4.77 -1.41
C GLY A 196 -16.29 -5.47 -1.35
N VAL A 197 -16.14 -6.38 -2.28
CA VAL A 197 -14.92 -7.15 -2.49
C VAL A 197 -14.53 -7.07 -3.95
N GLY A 198 -13.24 -7.25 -4.23
CA GLY A 198 -12.77 -7.37 -5.59
C GLY A 198 -11.55 -8.26 -5.73
N VAL A 199 -11.33 -8.67 -6.96
CA VAL A 199 -10.14 -9.40 -7.38
C VAL A 199 -9.48 -8.57 -8.46
N LYS A 200 -8.23 -8.18 -8.25
CA LYS A 200 -7.38 -7.57 -9.27
C LYS A 200 -6.40 -8.62 -9.80
N TYR A 201 -6.15 -8.61 -11.10
CA TYR A 201 -5.15 -9.45 -11.76
C TYR A 201 -4.16 -8.59 -12.54
N ASN A 202 -2.88 -8.74 -12.25
CA ASN A 202 -1.79 -8.00 -12.85
C ASN A 202 -1.48 -8.50 -14.27
N LEU A 203 -2.06 -7.84 -15.27
CA LEU A 203 -1.82 -8.13 -16.68
C LEU A 203 -0.45 -7.64 -17.12
N SER A 204 -0.05 -6.43 -16.69
CA SER A 204 1.23 -5.84 -17.06
C SER A 204 1.66 -4.75 -16.07
N ARG A 205 2.87 -4.21 -16.27
CA ARG A 205 3.36 -3.03 -15.54
C ARG A 205 2.44 -1.80 -15.60
N ARG A 206 1.51 -1.75 -16.56
CA ARG A 206 0.60 -0.61 -16.77
C ARG A 206 -0.88 -0.94 -16.59
N LEU A 207 -1.27 -2.20 -16.57
CA LEU A 207 -2.68 -2.59 -16.60
C LEU A 207 -2.96 -3.72 -15.61
N ASP A 208 -4.06 -3.58 -14.88
CA ASP A 208 -4.71 -4.64 -14.14
C ASP A 208 -6.08 -4.92 -14.74
N LEU A 209 -6.48 -6.19 -14.73
CA LEU A 209 -7.88 -6.59 -14.88
C LEU A 209 -8.52 -6.62 -13.50
N GLU A 210 -9.80 -6.29 -13.40
CA GLU A 210 -10.49 -6.22 -12.13
C GLU A 210 -11.91 -6.80 -12.22
N ALA A 211 -12.32 -7.51 -11.18
CA ALA A 211 -13.70 -7.84 -10.91
C ALA A 211 -14.10 -7.26 -9.54
N ARG A 212 -15.20 -6.51 -9.46
CA ARG A 212 -15.73 -5.94 -8.20
C ARG A 212 -17.16 -6.42 -7.97
N ALA A 213 -17.46 -6.81 -6.74
CA ALA A 213 -18.82 -6.99 -6.25
C ALA A 213 -19.07 -6.01 -5.10
N MET A 214 -19.99 -5.07 -5.30
CA MET A 214 -20.29 -4.00 -4.34
C MET A 214 -21.73 -4.09 -3.89
N TYR A 215 -21.98 -3.97 -2.60
CA TYR A 215 -23.29 -3.79 -1.99
C TYR A 215 -23.46 -2.30 -1.65
N VAL A 216 -24.56 -1.71 -2.11
CA VAL A 216 -24.87 -0.30 -1.95
C VAL A 216 -26.09 -0.18 -1.04
N ILE A 217 -25.91 0.55 0.05
CA ILE A 217 -26.94 0.92 1.01
C ILE A 217 -27.33 2.35 0.72
N THR A 218 -28.51 2.56 0.13
CA THR A 218 -28.96 3.87 -0.34
C THR A 218 -29.34 4.79 0.81
N GLY A 219 -29.82 4.23 1.93
CA GLY A 219 -30.36 4.98 3.05
C GLY A 219 -31.73 5.59 2.76
N ASP A 220 -32.36 5.18 1.66
CA ASP A 220 -33.56 5.81 1.09
C ASP A 220 -34.52 4.69 0.64
N ASP A 221 -35.75 4.74 1.16
CA ASP A 221 -36.79 3.73 0.98
C ASP A 221 -37.58 3.95 -0.31
N GLU A 222 -37.38 5.09 -0.96
CA GLU A 222 -38.03 5.43 -2.22
C GLU A 222 -37.20 5.00 -3.44
N PHE A 223 -35.95 4.54 -3.22
CA PHE A 223 -35.00 4.26 -4.27
C PHE A 223 -35.47 3.14 -5.21
N ASP A 224 -36.24 2.15 -4.76
CA ASP A 224 -36.77 1.09 -5.61
C ASP A 224 -37.98 1.50 -6.48
N GLY A 225 -38.46 2.74 -6.32
CA GLY A 225 -39.59 3.30 -7.05
C GLY A 225 -40.96 3.01 -6.45
N GLY A 226 -41.04 2.47 -5.22
CA GLY A 226 -42.28 2.25 -4.46
C GLY A 226 -43.08 3.53 -4.16
N GLY A 227 -42.41 4.67 -4.16
CA GLY A 227 -42.97 6.02 -4.13
C GLY A 227 -42.91 6.70 -2.76
N GLU A 228 -42.90 8.03 -2.73
CA GLU A 228 -42.60 8.81 -1.51
C GLU A 228 -43.48 8.46 -0.31
N GLN A 229 -42.83 8.32 0.85
CA GLN A 229 -43.47 8.28 2.16
C GLN A 229 -44.07 9.67 2.49
N SER A 230 -45.27 9.94 1.96
CA SER A 230 -45.94 11.24 2.06
C SER A 230 -45.94 11.85 3.47
N GLY A 231 -45.20 12.96 3.61
CA GLY A 231 -45.28 13.85 4.76
C GLY A 231 -46.55 14.71 4.74
N LEU A 232 -47.37 14.61 5.80
CA LEU A 232 -48.26 15.68 6.31
C LEU A 232 -49.32 16.31 5.36
N VAL A 233 -50.02 15.54 4.52
CA VAL A 233 -51.36 15.98 4.05
C VAL A 233 -52.42 15.40 4.98
N LEU A 234 -53.04 16.26 5.79
CA LEU A 234 -54.17 15.89 6.65
C LEU A 234 -55.37 15.45 5.77
N GLY A 235 -55.76 14.18 5.86
CA GLY A 235 -57.12 13.75 5.49
C GLY A 235 -57.26 12.67 4.41
N THR A 236 -56.20 12.21 3.76
CA THR A 236 -56.25 11.05 2.83
C THR A 236 -55.77 9.75 3.50
N PRO A 237 -56.35 8.58 3.22
CA PRO A 237 -55.78 7.31 3.66
C PRO A 237 -54.39 7.11 3.02
N ARG A 238 -53.35 7.29 3.83
CA ARG A 238 -51.89 7.35 3.52
C ARG A 238 -51.34 6.27 2.58
N GLN A 239 -51.98 5.10 2.55
CA GLN A 239 -51.59 3.94 1.75
C GLN A 239 -52.17 3.98 0.32
N ALA A 240 -53.11 4.88 0.03
CA ALA A 240 -53.82 4.89 -1.25
C ALA A 240 -52.96 5.40 -2.41
N ASP A 241 -52.02 6.31 -2.15
CA ASP A 241 -51.30 7.05 -3.20
C ASP A 241 -50.04 6.30 -3.67
N ASN A 242 -49.20 5.82 -2.73
CA ASN A 242 -47.99 5.04 -3.03
C ASN A 242 -47.96 3.70 -2.26
N PRO A 243 -48.86 2.75 -2.58
CA PRO A 243 -48.98 1.51 -1.82
C PRO A 243 -47.80 0.54 -1.97
N TYR A 244 -46.96 0.73 -2.98
CA TYR A 244 -45.81 -0.14 -3.23
C TYR A 244 -44.72 0.05 -2.16
N ASN A 245 -44.50 1.29 -1.69
CA ASN A 245 -43.55 1.63 -0.61
C ASN A 245 -43.92 1.07 0.79
N TYR A 246 -44.97 0.24 0.86
CA TYR A 246 -45.48 -0.34 2.09
C TYR A 246 -45.64 -1.86 1.98
N ILE A 247 -45.10 -2.49 0.93
CA ILE A 247 -45.11 -3.96 0.78
C ILE A 247 -44.29 -4.59 1.91
N LYS A 248 -43.19 -3.95 2.25
CA LYS A 248 -42.25 -4.29 3.31
C LYS A 248 -42.02 -3.04 4.17
N LYS A 249 -41.61 -3.27 5.41
CA LYS A 249 -41.23 -2.20 6.32
C LYS A 249 -39.70 -2.11 6.33
N ASN A 250 -39.16 -1.07 5.72
CA ASN A 250 -37.75 -0.75 5.62
C ASN A 250 -37.56 0.77 5.73
N THR A 251 -36.31 1.19 5.61
CA THR A 251 -35.90 2.60 5.60
C THR A 251 -34.82 2.82 4.53
N SER A 252 -34.65 1.86 3.61
CA SER A 252 -33.52 1.80 2.69
C SER A 252 -33.69 0.64 1.71
N ASP A 253 -33.59 0.95 0.42
CA ASP A 253 -33.57 -0.04 -0.65
C ASP A 253 -32.16 -0.25 -1.19
N ASN A 254 -31.67 -1.47 -1.03
CA ASN A 254 -30.28 -1.80 -1.28
C ASN A 254 -30.14 -2.70 -2.50
N TYR A 255 -29.12 -2.40 -3.28
CA TYR A 255 -28.78 -3.15 -4.47
C TYR A 255 -27.33 -3.55 -4.42
N PHE A 256 -26.97 -4.60 -5.15
CA PHE A 256 -25.58 -4.94 -5.37
C PHE A 256 -25.22 -4.79 -6.85
N THR A 257 -23.94 -4.59 -7.10
CA THR A 257 -23.36 -4.50 -8.43
C THR A 257 -22.28 -5.54 -8.57
N VAL A 258 -22.17 -6.11 -9.78
CA VAL A 258 -21.08 -7.01 -10.16
C VAL A 258 -20.49 -6.47 -11.45
N ASN A 259 -19.22 -6.08 -11.39
CA ASN A 259 -18.55 -5.34 -12.44
C ASN A 259 -17.27 -6.05 -12.88
N ILE A 260 -16.94 -5.94 -14.16
CA ILE A 260 -15.62 -6.24 -14.70
C ILE A 260 -15.02 -4.93 -15.22
N GLY A 261 -13.74 -4.70 -14.97
CA GLY A 261 -13.07 -3.46 -15.30
C GLY A 261 -11.58 -3.62 -15.56
N VAL A 262 -10.95 -2.53 -15.94
CA VAL A 262 -9.52 -2.40 -16.18
C VAL A 262 -9.00 -1.22 -15.37
N SER A 263 -7.83 -1.39 -14.75
CA SER A 263 -7.12 -0.34 -14.02
C SER A 263 -5.81 0.01 -14.72
N ALA A 264 -5.66 1.25 -15.15
CA ALA A 264 -4.45 1.78 -15.76
C ALA A 264 -3.54 2.41 -14.71
N LYS A 265 -2.40 1.78 -14.45
CA LYS A 265 -1.35 2.26 -13.53
C LYS A 265 -0.62 3.44 -14.16
N LEU A 266 -0.59 4.56 -13.46
CA LEU A 266 0.02 5.80 -13.92
C LEU A 266 1.40 6.02 -13.29
N GLY A 267 2.37 6.40 -14.11
CA GLY A 267 3.69 6.81 -13.68
C GLY A 267 4.82 6.16 -14.47
N LYS A 268 6.05 6.49 -14.08
CA LYS A 268 7.29 6.10 -14.78
C LYS A 268 8.00 4.90 -14.19
N HIS A 269 7.63 4.49 -12.98
CA HIS A 269 8.27 3.37 -12.29
C HIS A 269 7.80 2.04 -12.89
N ASN A 270 8.61 0.99 -12.74
CA ASN A 270 8.29 -0.33 -13.29
C ASN A 270 7.23 -1.08 -12.47
N THR A 271 7.10 -0.75 -11.19
CA THR A 271 6.21 -1.44 -10.25
C THR A 271 5.23 -0.44 -9.64
N HIS A 272 3.97 -0.86 -9.53
CA HIS A 272 2.95 -0.12 -8.80
C HIS A 272 2.93 -0.60 -7.35
N LEU A 273 2.77 0.33 -6.40
CA LEU A 273 2.90 0.10 -4.95
C LEU A 273 1.98 -1.01 -4.44
N ALA A 274 0.78 -1.14 -5.01
CA ALA A 274 -0.17 -2.21 -4.67
C ALA A 274 0.36 -3.64 -4.98
N TRP A 275 1.34 -3.77 -5.86
CA TRP A 275 1.95 -5.04 -6.27
C TRP A 275 3.35 -5.23 -5.67
N PHE A 276 3.77 -4.37 -4.75
CA PHE A 276 5.05 -4.46 -4.09
C PHE A 276 4.90 -5.14 -2.73
N ASP A 277 5.76 -6.13 -2.47
CA ASP A 277 5.86 -6.79 -1.19
C ASP A 277 7.08 -6.27 -0.42
N PRO A 278 6.88 -5.48 0.66
CA PRO A 278 7.98 -4.94 1.43
C PRO A 278 8.76 -6.00 2.21
N LEU A 279 8.11 -7.09 2.65
CA LEU A 279 8.77 -8.13 3.45
C LEU A 279 9.73 -8.94 2.58
N GLN A 280 9.30 -9.29 1.37
CA GLN A 280 10.16 -9.98 0.42
C GLN A 280 11.42 -9.16 0.06
N ASP A 281 11.28 -7.84 -0.12
CA ASP A 281 12.42 -6.96 -0.40
C ASP A 281 13.42 -6.92 0.76
N VAL A 282 12.91 -6.87 2.00
CA VAL A 282 13.76 -6.93 3.21
C VAL A 282 14.49 -8.26 3.28
N TYR A 283 13.80 -9.40 3.14
CA TYR A 283 14.45 -10.72 3.19
C TYR A 283 15.48 -10.90 2.08
N TYR A 284 15.17 -10.45 0.87
CA TYR A 284 16.11 -10.48 -0.25
C TYR A 284 17.38 -9.68 0.04
N ARG A 285 17.24 -8.45 0.56
CA ARG A 285 18.40 -7.63 0.96
C ARG A 285 19.21 -8.28 2.07
N THR A 286 18.56 -8.85 3.08
CA THR A 286 19.24 -9.56 4.17
C THR A 286 20.02 -10.76 3.66
N ALA A 287 19.42 -11.58 2.79
CA ALA A 287 20.10 -12.72 2.17
C ALA A 287 21.30 -12.28 1.31
N LEU A 288 21.19 -11.16 0.59
CA LEU A 288 22.33 -10.60 -0.14
C LEU A 288 23.46 -10.14 0.79
N LEU A 289 23.14 -9.58 1.95
CA LEU A 289 24.13 -9.14 2.93
C LEU A 289 24.83 -10.33 3.61
N GLU A 290 24.07 -11.35 3.99
CA GLU A 290 24.61 -12.59 4.57
C GLU A 290 25.62 -13.24 3.62
N ASN A 291 25.29 -13.35 2.33
CA ASN A 291 26.21 -13.89 1.32
C ASN A 291 27.43 -13.00 1.05
N LYS A 292 27.32 -11.67 1.22
CA LYS A 292 28.46 -10.75 1.05
C LYS A 292 29.47 -10.83 2.20
N ILE A 293 29.04 -11.22 3.39
CA ILE A 293 29.91 -11.32 4.58
C ILE A 293 30.63 -12.68 4.62
N GLY A 294 30.14 -13.67 3.86
CA GLY A 294 30.64 -15.05 3.88
C GLY A 294 32.05 -15.29 3.34
N GLU A 295 32.69 -14.33 2.68
CA GLU A 295 34.02 -14.50 2.08
C GLU A 295 35.05 -13.49 2.62
N VAL A 296 35.24 -13.44 3.94
CA VAL A 296 36.51 -12.93 4.49
C VAL A 296 37.52 -14.05 4.39
N TYR A 297 38.25 -14.11 3.28
CA TYR A 297 39.37 -15.05 3.15
C TYR A 297 40.51 -14.54 4.03
N VAL A 298 40.77 -15.25 5.13
CA VAL A 298 41.93 -14.99 5.98
C VAL A 298 43.14 -15.67 5.34
N CYS A 299 44.22 -14.92 5.10
CA CYS A 299 45.49 -15.46 4.57
C CYS A 299 45.43 -15.90 3.09
N GLU A 300 44.84 -15.10 2.19
CA GLU A 300 44.73 -15.39 0.75
C GLU A 300 46.08 -15.61 0.10
N LYS A 301 47.06 -14.78 0.43
CA LYS A 301 48.42 -14.90 -0.07
C LYS A 301 49.27 -15.92 0.68
N GLY A 302 48.75 -16.50 1.76
CA GLY A 302 49.48 -17.41 2.65
C GLY A 302 50.43 -16.68 3.60
N ASP A 303 51.43 -17.42 4.07
CA ASP A 303 52.55 -16.95 4.90
C ASP A 303 53.83 -17.56 4.29
N LYS A 304 54.51 -16.77 3.46
CA LYS A 304 55.58 -17.26 2.59
C LYS A 304 56.90 -17.46 3.32
N ASP A 305 57.22 -16.57 4.25
CA ASP A 305 58.45 -16.60 5.04
C ASP A 305 58.30 -17.39 6.36
N ARG A 306 57.05 -17.76 6.71
CA ARG A 306 56.67 -18.64 7.81
C ARG A 306 56.96 -18.03 9.17
N ASP A 307 56.76 -16.72 9.30
CA ASP A 307 56.94 -15.98 10.54
C ASP A 307 55.68 -16.02 11.45
N GLY A 308 54.55 -16.52 10.92
CA GLY A 308 53.28 -16.63 11.63
C GLY A 308 52.29 -15.49 11.37
N VAL A 309 52.63 -14.54 10.51
CA VAL A 309 51.75 -13.45 10.04
C VAL A 309 51.49 -13.65 8.54
N CYS A 310 50.22 -13.58 8.15
CA CYS A 310 49.87 -13.75 6.75
C CYS A 310 50.39 -12.59 5.90
N ASP A 311 50.91 -12.89 4.70
CA ASP A 311 51.40 -11.93 3.68
C ASP A 311 50.40 -10.80 3.37
N ASP A 312 49.10 -11.03 3.61
CA ASP A 312 48.05 -10.01 3.44
C ASP A 312 48.08 -8.90 4.48
N TRP A 313 48.62 -9.19 5.67
CA TRP A 313 48.68 -8.31 6.83
C TRP A 313 50.11 -8.07 7.32
N ASP A 314 51.06 -8.84 6.79
CA ASP A 314 52.47 -8.73 7.05
C ASP A 314 53.08 -7.49 6.36
N ARG A 315 53.80 -6.69 7.14
CA ARG A 315 54.52 -5.50 6.69
C ARG A 315 55.92 -5.83 6.18
N GLN A 316 56.47 -6.99 6.53
CA GLN A 316 57.81 -7.45 6.19
C GLN A 316 57.76 -8.86 5.60
N LEU A 317 57.40 -8.96 4.32
CA LEU A 317 57.19 -10.19 3.52
C LEU A 317 58.42 -11.13 3.37
N ASP A 318 59.53 -10.82 4.02
CA ASP A 318 60.81 -11.52 3.92
C ASP A 318 61.52 -11.64 5.27
N THR A 319 60.74 -11.72 6.34
CA THR A 319 61.26 -11.93 7.68
C THR A 319 62.07 -13.24 7.76
N PRO A 320 63.30 -13.22 8.32
CA PRO A 320 64.11 -14.43 8.39
C PRO A 320 63.42 -15.55 9.16
N PHE A 321 63.57 -16.78 8.66
CA PHE A 321 63.04 -17.97 9.33
C PHE A 321 63.57 -18.06 10.78
N TRP A 322 62.67 -18.24 11.76
CA TRP A 322 62.89 -18.18 13.21
C TRP A 322 63.04 -16.80 13.86
N ALA A 323 62.95 -15.70 13.10
CA ALA A 323 62.83 -14.39 13.73
C ALA A 323 61.51 -14.31 14.50
N ARG A 324 61.56 -13.68 15.68
CA ARG A 324 60.32 -13.33 16.40
C ARG A 324 59.79 -12.04 15.78
N VAL A 325 58.50 -12.00 15.50
CA VAL A 325 57.82 -10.86 14.89
C VAL A 325 56.76 -10.25 15.79
N ASP A 326 56.39 -9.01 15.51
CA ASP A 326 55.23 -8.36 16.11
C ASP A 326 53.92 -8.77 15.42
N GLY A 327 52.79 -8.22 15.87
CA GLY A 327 51.48 -8.52 15.27
C GLY A 327 51.29 -8.02 13.83
N ALA A 328 52.28 -7.34 13.27
CA ALA A 328 52.32 -6.85 11.89
C ALA A 328 53.38 -7.57 11.03
N GLY A 329 54.02 -8.64 11.54
CA GLY A 329 55.01 -9.45 10.82
C GLY A 329 56.41 -8.82 10.74
N VAL A 330 56.66 -7.74 11.50
CA VAL A 330 57.98 -7.10 11.51
C VAL A 330 58.89 -7.80 12.51
N ALA A 331 60.11 -8.14 12.09
CA ALA A 331 61.12 -8.74 12.96
C ALA A 331 61.45 -7.80 14.14
N LEU A 332 61.48 -8.37 15.35
CA LEU A 332 61.79 -7.61 16.57
C LEU A 332 63.25 -7.14 16.58
N ASP A 333 63.41 -5.87 16.93
CA ASP A 333 64.66 -5.17 17.22
C ASP A 333 64.36 -4.27 18.43
N ILE A 334 64.65 -4.76 19.64
CA ILE A 334 64.19 -4.12 20.89
C ILE A 334 65.04 -2.91 21.28
N ASP A 335 66.30 -2.84 20.85
CA ASP A 335 67.19 -1.71 21.14
C ASP A 335 67.34 -0.71 19.97
N LEU A 336 66.76 -1.04 18.82
CA LEU A 336 66.64 -0.19 17.63
C LEU A 336 67.99 0.17 17.00
N ASP A 337 68.97 -0.71 17.09
CA ASP A 337 70.30 -0.53 16.49
C ASP A 337 70.35 -0.94 15.00
N GLY A 338 69.28 -1.54 14.48
CA GLY A 338 69.14 -2.00 13.10
C GLY A 338 69.56 -3.45 12.87
N VAL A 339 69.99 -4.18 13.92
CA VAL A 339 70.23 -5.62 13.91
C VAL A 339 69.08 -6.31 14.64
N ILE A 340 68.29 -7.09 13.91
CA ILE A 340 67.17 -7.82 14.52
C ILE A 340 67.64 -8.74 15.66
N ASP A 341 66.78 -8.94 16.67
CA ASP A 341 67.03 -9.75 17.88
C ASP A 341 67.57 -11.17 17.58
N LEU A 342 67.25 -11.72 16.40
CA LEU A 342 67.73 -13.03 15.97
C LEU A 342 69.25 -13.06 15.73
N TYR A 343 69.82 -11.96 15.25
CA TYR A 343 71.23 -11.81 14.91
C TYR A 343 72.00 -10.95 15.92
N ASP A 344 71.30 -10.29 16.82
CA ASP A 344 71.88 -9.50 17.89
C ASP A 344 72.23 -10.37 19.12
N LYS A 345 73.51 -10.31 19.53
CA LYS A 345 74.00 -10.95 20.76
C LYS A 345 73.69 -10.16 22.02
N CYS A 346 73.48 -8.86 21.89
CA CYS A 346 73.31 -7.90 22.96
C CYS A 346 71.92 -7.27 23.02
N VAL A 347 70.90 -7.89 22.42
CA VAL A 347 69.45 -7.60 22.37
C VAL A 347 68.96 -6.28 23.00
N THR A 348 69.29 -5.97 24.24
CA THR A 348 68.84 -4.77 24.96
C THR A 348 69.83 -3.58 24.94
N VAL A 349 70.97 -3.67 24.26
CA VAL A 349 72.05 -2.68 24.31
C VAL A 349 72.58 -2.39 22.90
N PRO A 350 72.33 -1.18 22.35
CA PRO A 350 72.65 -0.88 20.96
C PRO A 350 74.12 -1.09 20.63
N GLY A 351 74.37 -1.71 19.49
CA GLY A 351 75.70 -1.93 18.96
C GLY A 351 75.81 -1.65 17.48
N VAL A 352 76.85 -2.21 16.88
CA VAL A 352 77.09 -2.09 15.43
C VAL A 352 76.93 -3.46 14.77
N PRO A 353 76.46 -3.52 13.51
CA PRO A 353 76.29 -4.78 12.79
C PRO A 353 77.58 -5.62 12.72
N GLU A 354 78.75 -4.97 12.62
CA GLU A 354 80.06 -5.64 12.54
C GLU A 354 80.38 -6.47 13.81
N ASN A 355 79.76 -6.12 14.94
CA ASN A 355 79.94 -6.81 16.22
C ASN A 355 78.66 -7.52 16.68
N LYS A 356 77.78 -7.90 15.74
CA LYS A 356 76.55 -8.65 16.01
C LYS A 356 75.64 -7.95 17.04
N GLY A 357 75.40 -6.64 16.83
CA GLY A 357 74.55 -5.79 17.68
C GLY A 357 75.13 -5.50 19.06
N CYS A 358 76.35 -5.94 19.37
CA CYS A 358 77.02 -5.57 20.61
C CYS A 358 77.87 -4.29 20.47
N PRO A 359 77.99 -3.46 21.50
CA PRO A 359 78.87 -2.30 21.50
C PRO A 359 80.34 -2.68 21.30
N LEU A 360 81.05 -1.93 20.47
CA LEU A 360 82.51 -2.03 20.32
C LEU A 360 83.14 -1.53 21.63
N GLY A 361 83.77 -2.43 22.38
CA GLY A 361 84.20 -2.21 23.76
C GLY A 361 84.75 -0.81 24.07
N THR A 362 83.95 -0.08 24.86
CA THR A 362 84.09 1.13 25.71
C THR A 362 82.87 1.99 25.40
N GLU A 363 81.73 1.82 26.05
CA GLU A 363 81.44 2.36 27.38
C GLU A 363 80.32 1.57 28.06
N ILE A 364 80.51 1.24 29.34
CA ILE A 364 79.47 0.73 30.23
C ILE A 364 78.55 1.92 30.55
N PRO A 365 77.24 1.89 30.25
CA PRO A 365 76.35 2.94 30.72
C PRO A 365 76.26 2.83 32.25
N GLN A 366 76.67 3.90 32.94
CA GLN A 366 76.50 3.98 34.38
C GLN A 366 75.01 3.91 34.72
N LYS A 367 74.67 3.00 35.64
CA LYS A 367 73.39 3.00 36.36
C LYS A 367 73.06 4.42 36.85
N LYS A 368 71.88 4.91 36.49
CA LYS A 368 71.13 5.86 37.30
C LYS A 368 69.74 5.30 37.56
#